data_AF-A0A0C9YZB0-F1
#
_entry.id   AF-A0A0C9YZB0-F1
#
_cell.length_a   1.000
_cell.length_b   1.000
_cell.length_c   1.000
_cell.angle_alpha   90.00
_cell.angle_beta   90.00
_cell.angle_gamma   90.00
#
_symmetry.space_group_name_H-M   'P 1'
#
loop_
_entity.id
_entity.type
_entity.pdbx_description
1 polymer ?
#
loop_
_entity_poly.entity_id
_entity_poly.type
_entity_poly.pdbx_seq_one_letter_code
_entity_poly.pdbx_strand_id
1 'polypeptide(L)'
;MVPESCPPRENPDVSPVNSSNAQDSVKVQRFRRFMSLVLTGTPSLSKLFDILERPDQTEWRDLKQQLIARTSNVTLVGSLAIAGSISFVTSKSPSPIAAWDNAVPYISLCAGGLCSVLSVVSGLGLVMFLNAVQRQTVRDIQASTFRLIVVAILLAMPFFWLLMGIIVPIMGLVVAVWLGDDTFAKAGATIGITGLIGTLLVIFISLY
;
A
#
# COMPACT_ATOMS: atom_id res chain seq x y z
N MET A 1 69.08 35.91 16.70
CA MET A 1 68.08 36.94 17.04
C MET A 1 67.40 37.34 15.74
N VAL A 2 66.05 37.36 15.72
CA VAL A 2 65.15 37.84 14.64
C VAL A 2 64.92 36.83 13.49
N PRO A 3 63.68 36.60 13.00
CA PRO A 3 62.44 36.30 13.71
C PRO A 3 61.66 35.10 13.10
N GLU A 4 60.66 34.60 13.82
CA GLU A 4 59.57 33.75 13.31
C GLU A 4 58.86 34.40 12.12
N SER A 5 58.62 33.64 11.06
CA SER A 5 57.62 33.96 10.04
C SER A 5 56.68 32.77 9.84
N CYS A 6 55.53 32.85 10.50
CA CYS A 6 54.41 31.93 10.37
C CYS A 6 53.66 32.24 9.06
N PRO A 7 53.46 31.28 8.14
CA PRO A 7 52.64 31.51 6.96
C PRO A 7 51.13 31.43 7.28
N PRO A 8 50.28 32.02 6.43
CA PRO A 8 48.89 32.30 6.74
C PRO A 8 48.01 31.04 6.68
N ARG A 9 47.07 30.99 7.61
CA ARG A 9 46.01 29.98 7.74
C ARG A 9 45.01 30.17 6.61
N GLU A 10 45.11 29.33 5.57
CA GLU A 10 44.18 29.32 4.45
C GLU A 10 42.81 28.75 4.89
N ASN A 11 41.76 29.38 4.38
CA ASN A 11 40.37 29.20 4.78
C ASN A 11 39.87 27.76 4.63
N PRO A 12 38.96 27.31 5.50
CA PRO A 12 38.24 26.07 5.28
C PRO A 12 37.32 26.23 4.06
N ASP A 13 37.68 25.58 2.97
CA ASP A 13 36.78 25.29 1.86
C ASP A 13 35.59 24.49 2.40
N VAL A 14 34.53 25.21 2.74
CA VAL A 14 33.21 24.63 2.97
C VAL A 14 32.70 24.19 1.61
N SER A 15 33.11 22.98 1.22
CA SER A 15 32.51 22.26 0.10
C SER A 15 30.98 22.26 0.28
N PRO A 16 30.19 22.57 -0.76
CA PRO A 16 28.74 22.41 -0.72
C PRO A 16 28.41 20.91 -0.71
N VAL A 17 28.54 20.29 0.45
CA VAL A 17 28.23 18.89 0.69
C VAL A 17 26.71 18.70 0.59
N ASN A 18 26.29 18.13 -0.54
CA ASN A 18 25.22 17.13 -0.63
C ASN A 18 23.81 17.51 -0.16
N SER A 19 23.27 18.64 -0.62
CA SER A 19 21.82 18.89 -0.48
C SER A 19 20.95 17.89 -1.28
N SER A 20 21.49 17.25 -2.34
CA SER A 20 20.76 16.24 -3.13
C SER A 20 20.60 14.91 -2.38
N ASN A 21 21.66 14.40 -1.73
CA ASN A 21 21.60 13.14 -0.98
C ASN A 21 20.68 13.23 0.26
N ALA A 22 20.58 14.42 0.87
CA ALA A 22 19.65 14.65 1.97
C ALA A 22 18.19 14.51 1.51
N GLN A 23 17.84 15.01 0.33
CA GLN A 23 16.47 14.98 -0.19
C GLN A 23 16.02 13.56 -0.60
N ASP A 24 16.94 12.74 -1.13
CA ASP A 24 16.66 11.34 -1.42
C ASP A 24 16.47 10.51 -0.15
N SER A 25 17.24 10.79 0.91
CA SER A 25 17.09 10.09 2.19
C SER A 25 15.69 10.27 2.81
N VAL A 26 15.12 11.48 2.70
CA VAL A 26 13.80 11.81 3.26
C VAL A 26 12.68 11.13 2.46
N LYS A 27 12.77 11.11 1.12
CA LYS A 27 11.80 10.41 0.26
C LYS A 27 11.81 8.90 0.51
N VAL A 28 13.01 8.31 0.61
CA VAL A 28 13.19 6.89 0.90
C VAL A 28 12.67 6.54 2.29
N GLN A 29 12.90 7.39 3.30
CA GLN A 29 12.40 7.18 4.66
C GLN A 29 10.87 7.27 4.73
N ARG A 30 10.27 8.22 4.01
CA ARG A 30 8.81 8.37 3.95
C ARG A 30 8.15 7.21 3.19
N PHE A 31 8.75 6.76 2.09
CA PHE A 31 8.32 5.56 1.36
C PHE A 31 8.47 4.29 2.22
N ARG A 32 9.56 4.16 2.99
CA ARG A 32 9.79 3.04 3.91
C ARG A 32 8.77 3.01 5.05
N ARG A 33 8.36 4.17 5.57
CA ARG A 33 7.26 4.29 6.55
C ARG A 33 5.91 3.96 5.92
N PHE A 34 5.64 4.43 4.71
CA PHE A 34 4.40 4.14 4.00
C PHE A 34 4.27 2.65 3.65
N MET A 35 5.37 2.06 3.17
CA MET A 35 5.50 0.61 3.00
C MET A 35 5.31 -0.10 4.32
N SER A 36 5.94 0.34 5.42
CA SER A 36 5.74 -0.24 6.75
C SER A 36 4.30 -0.12 7.26
N LEU A 37 3.54 0.88 6.81
CA LEU A 37 2.13 1.10 7.16
C LEU A 37 1.18 0.24 6.31
N VAL A 38 1.45 0.13 5.01
CA VAL A 38 0.75 -0.83 4.14
C VAL A 38 1.09 -2.27 4.55
N LEU A 39 2.32 -2.48 5.05
CA LEU A 39 2.82 -3.73 5.60
C LEU A 39 2.64 -3.86 7.13
N THR A 40 1.90 -3.04 7.89
CA THR A 40 2.01 -3.01 9.39
C THR A 40 1.69 -4.29 10.18
N GLY A 41 1.51 -5.44 9.52
CA GLY A 41 1.72 -6.71 10.19
C GLY A 41 3.16 -7.26 10.11
N THR A 42 3.98 -6.94 9.10
CA THR A 42 5.26 -7.61 8.83
C THR A 42 6.38 -6.85 9.52
N PRO A 43 7.37 -7.58 10.06
CA PRO A 43 8.61 -6.95 10.46
C PRO A 43 9.17 -6.21 9.23
N SER A 44 9.62 -4.97 9.43
CA SER A 44 10.11 -4.08 8.36
C SER A 44 10.90 -4.84 7.29
N LEU A 45 10.82 -4.46 6.01
CA LEU A 45 11.65 -5.07 4.93
C LEU A 45 13.11 -5.27 5.36
N SER A 46 13.65 -4.37 6.19
CA SER A 46 14.97 -4.51 6.81
C SER A 46 15.12 -5.73 7.72
N LYS A 47 14.15 -6.04 8.58
CA LYS A 47 14.12 -7.29 9.36
C LYS A 47 13.95 -8.52 8.48
N LEU A 48 13.22 -8.41 7.36
CA LEU A 48 13.11 -9.49 6.39
C LEU A 48 14.47 -9.79 5.74
N PHE A 49 15.26 -8.75 5.44
CA PHE A 49 16.64 -8.89 4.97
C PHE A 49 17.58 -9.42 6.06
N ASP A 50 17.43 -8.94 7.29
CA ASP A 50 18.23 -9.38 8.45
C ASP A 50 18.05 -10.88 8.74
N ILE A 51 16.82 -11.39 8.62
CA ILE A 51 16.49 -12.82 8.72
C ILE A 51 17.02 -13.61 7.51
N LEU A 52 17.11 -12.98 6.34
CA LEU A 52 17.63 -13.60 5.13
C LEU A 52 19.15 -13.77 5.14
N GLU A 53 19.84 -12.88 5.85
CA GLU A 53 21.28 -12.93 6.05
C GLU A 53 21.67 -14.04 7.05
N ARG A 54 20.74 -14.46 7.92
CA ARG A 54 20.92 -15.61 8.79
C ARG A 54 20.90 -16.92 8.00
N PRO A 55 21.81 -17.87 8.32
CA PRO A 55 21.86 -19.16 7.65
C PRO A 55 20.61 -20.03 7.91
N ASP A 56 19.80 -19.71 8.91
CA ASP A 56 18.76 -20.59 9.44
C ASP A 56 17.53 -20.68 8.51
N GLN A 57 17.27 -21.86 7.95
CA GLN A 57 16.29 -22.04 6.85
C GLN A 57 14.82 -22.00 7.33
N THR A 58 14.61 -22.22 8.62
CA THR A 58 13.32 -22.21 9.31
C THR A 58 12.69 -20.82 9.33
N GLU A 59 13.45 -19.79 9.72
CA GLU A 59 12.95 -18.41 9.80
C GLU A 59 12.49 -17.88 8.42
N TRP A 60 13.19 -18.24 7.35
CA TRP A 60 12.80 -17.88 5.98
C TRP A 60 11.47 -18.51 5.56
N ARG A 61 11.27 -19.79 5.89
CA ARG A 61 10.02 -20.50 5.57
C ARG A 61 8.84 -19.90 6.33
N ASP A 62 9.03 -19.57 7.60
CA ASP A 62 7.98 -18.97 8.44
C ASP A 62 7.58 -17.58 7.93
N LEU A 63 8.55 -16.73 7.55
CA LEU A 63 8.28 -15.44 6.91
C LEU A 63 7.47 -15.60 5.63
N LYS A 64 7.91 -16.51 4.74
CA LYS A 64 7.20 -16.78 3.49
C LYS A 64 5.77 -17.24 3.75
N GLN A 65 5.58 -18.11 4.73
CA GLN A 65 4.25 -18.59 5.12
C GLN A 65 3.38 -17.45 5.67
N GLN A 66 3.97 -16.53 6.44
CA GLN A 66 3.27 -15.35 6.93
C GLN A 66 2.86 -14.40 5.80
N LEU A 67 3.73 -14.18 4.80
CA LEU A 67 3.40 -13.39 3.61
C LEU A 67 2.27 -14.05 2.81
N ILE A 68 2.36 -15.36 2.56
CA ILE A 68 1.33 -16.12 1.84
C ILE A 68 -0.02 -16.06 2.56
N ALA A 69 -0.04 -16.29 3.87
CA ALA A 69 -1.26 -16.24 4.67
C ALA A 69 -1.96 -14.87 4.57
N ARG A 70 -1.20 -13.77 4.52
CA ARG A 70 -1.77 -12.43 4.38
C ARG A 70 -2.24 -12.13 2.98
N THR A 71 -1.48 -12.53 1.96
CA THR A 71 -1.93 -12.40 0.58
C THR A 71 -3.22 -13.21 0.36
N SER A 72 -3.38 -14.34 1.05
CA SER A 72 -4.64 -15.08 1.07
C SER A 72 -5.79 -14.27 1.68
N ASN A 73 -5.60 -13.62 2.83
CA ASN A 73 -6.61 -12.74 3.42
C ASN A 73 -7.00 -11.58 2.49
N VAL A 74 -6.02 -10.92 1.87
CA VAL A 74 -6.23 -9.86 0.88
C VAL A 74 -7.02 -10.40 -0.32
N THR A 75 -6.68 -11.59 -0.79
CA THR A 75 -7.38 -12.26 -1.89
C THR A 75 -8.83 -12.60 -1.52
N LEU A 76 -9.08 -13.04 -0.29
CA LEU A 76 -10.42 -13.30 0.23
C LEU A 76 -11.26 -12.02 0.32
N VAL A 77 -10.68 -10.92 0.79
CA VAL A 77 -11.37 -9.62 0.80
C VAL A 77 -11.65 -9.14 -0.62
N GLY A 78 -10.68 -9.30 -1.52
CA GLY A 78 -10.84 -8.98 -2.94
C GLY A 78 -11.95 -9.81 -3.61
N SER A 79 -12.00 -11.12 -3.36
CA SER A 79 -13.05 -11.98 -3.90
C SER A 79 -14.43 -11.66 -3.32
N LEU A 80 -14.51 -11.29 -2.04
CA LEU A 80 -15.75 -10.83 -1.41
C LEU A 80 -16.23 -9.51 -2.03
N ALA A 81 -15.32 -8.57 -2.31
CA ALA A 81 -15.63 -7.32 -3.00
C ALA A 81 -16.14 -7.57 -4.44
N ILE A 82 -15.52 -8.51 -5.17
CA ILE A 82 -15.98 -8.93 -6.50
C ILE A 82 -17.38 -9.54 -6.41
N ALA A 83 -17.59 -10.49 -5.50
CA ALA A 83 -18.87 -11.16 -5.32
C ALA A 83 -19.98 -10.16 -4.94
N GLY A 84 -19.68 -9.21 -4.06
CA GLY A 84 -20.59 -8.12 -3.70
C GLY A 84 -20.91 -7.21 -4.88
N SER A 85 -19.91 -6.87 -5.70
CA SER A 85 -20.11 -6.05 -6.90
C SER A 85 -20.97 -6.77 -7.93
N ILE A 86 -20.73 -8.07 -8.18
CA ILE A 86 -21.55 -8.89 -9.08
C ILE A 86 -22.97 -9.00 -8.54
N SER A 87 -23.13 -9.32 -7.25
CA SER A 87 -24.43 -9.41 -6.62
C SER A 87 -25.20 -8.10 -6.76
N PHE A 88 -24.55 -6.96 -6.57
CA PHE A 88 -25.16 -5.64 -6.75
C PHE A 88 -25.59 -5.40 -8.21
N VAL A 89 -24.73 -5.67 -9.18
CA VAL A 89 -25.03 -5.48 -10.61
C VAL A 89 -26.14 -6.40 -11.10
N THR A 90 -26.22 -7.63 -10.59
CA THR A 90 -27.25 -8.61 -10.97
C THR A 90 -28.57 -8.43 -10.23
N SER A 91 -28.57 -7.75 -9.08
CA SER A 91 -29.77 -7.54 -8.29
C SER A 91 -30.64 -6.46 -8.92
N LYS A 92 -31.96 -6.68 -8.94
CA LYS A 92 -32.91 -5.63 -9.32
C LYS A 92 -32.80 -4.48 -8.33
N SER A 93 -32.78 -3.24 -8.85
CA SER A 93 -32.65 -2.01 -8.09
C SER A 93 -33.59 -2.04 -6.87
N PRO A 94 -33.05 -2.20 -5.64
CA PRO A 94 -33.86 -2.64 -4.52
C PRO A 94 -34.64 -1.51 -3.86
N SER A 95 -34.44 -0.25 -4.26
CA SER A 95 -35.06 0.87 -3.56
C SER A 95 -35.07 2.19 -4.34
N PRO A 96 -36.15 3.00 -4.24
CA PRO A 96 -36.22 4.38 -4.76
C PRO A 96 -35.36 5.38 -3.96
N ILE A 97 -34.70 4.95 -2.89
CA ILE A 97 -33.90 5.81 -1.98
C ILE A 97 -32.67 6.41 -2.67
N ALA A 98 -32.14 5.78 -3.72
CA ALA A 98 -31.01 6.29 -4.49
C ALA A 98 -31.34 6.31 -5.99
N ALA A 99 -30.80 7.30 -6.70
CA ALA A 99 -30.97 7.47 -8.14
C ALA A 99 -30.10 6.46 -8.91
N TRP A 100 -30.47 5.18 -8.82
CA TRP A 100 -29.78 4.08 -9.48
C TRP A 100 -29.87 4.16 -11.01
N ASP A 101 -30.79 4.95 -11.59
CA ASP A 101 -30.87 5.16 -13.04
C ASP A 101 -29.62 5.82 -13.65
N ASN A 102 -28.75 6.40 -12.82
CA ASN A 102 -27.50 6.96 -13.30
C ASN A 102 -26.47 5.86 -13.60
N ALA A 103 -25.77 5.99 -14.74
CA ALA A 103 -24.70 5.06 -15.11
C ALA A 103 -23.48 5.12 -14.17
N VAL A 104 -23.30 6.22 -13.44
CA VAL A 104 -22.13 6.49 -12.58
C VAL A 104 -21.91 5.42 -11.50
N PRO A 105 -22.88 5.06 -10.64
CA PRO A 105 -22.71 3.99 -9.65
C PRO A 105 -22.33 2.65 -10.29
N TYR A 106 -22.97 2.28 -11.40
CA TYR A 106 -22.66 1.03 -12.10
C TYR A 106 -21.23 1.02 -12.66
N ILE A 107 -20.80 2.10 -13.31
CA ILE A 107 -19.43 2.23 -13.82
C ILE A 107 -18.42 2.15 -12.67
N SER A 108 -18.71 2.81 -11.54
CA SER A 108 -17.83 2.78 -10.36
C SER A 108 -17.71 1.38 -9.75
N LEU A 109 -18.81 0.63 -9.66
CA LEU A 109 -18.82 -0.73 -9.13
C LEU A 109 -18.11 -1.70 -10.07
N CYS A 110 -18.30 -1.56 -11.39
CA CYS A 110 -17.56 -2.31 -12.38
C CYS A 110 -16.06 -1.99 -12.32
N ALA A 111 -15.68 -0.70 -12.27
CA ALA A 111 -14.29 -0.29 -12.17
C ALA A 111 -13.63 -0.81 -10.87
N GLY A 112 -14.34 -0.72 -9.75
CA GLY A 112 -13.90 -1.28 -8.48
C GLY A 112 -13.72 -2.79 -8.53
N GLY A 113 -14.71 -3.51 -9.08
CA GLY A 113 -14.65 -4.95 -9.28
C GLY A 113 -13.47 -5.38 -10.16
N LEU A 114 -13.22 -4.69 -11.27
CA LEU A 114 -12.05 -4.94 -12.13
C LEU A 114 -10.74 -4.68 -11.39
N CYS A 115 -10.65 -3.62 -10.59
CA CYS A 115 -9.49 -3.36 -9.73
C CYS A 115 -9.30 -4.47 -8.69
N SER A 116 -10.37 -5.00 -8.10
CA SER A 116 -10.31 -6.14 -7.20
C SER A 116 -9.82 -7.41 -7.89
N VAL A 117 -10.23 -7.67 -9.15
CA VAL A 117 -9.70 -8.80 -9.94
C VAL A 117 -8.21 -8.64 -10.18
N LEU A 118 -7.76 -7.43 -10.58
CA LEU A 118 -6.33 -7.15 -10.75
C LEU A 118 -5.54 -7.32 -9.45
N SER A 119 -6.12 -6.94 -8.30
CA SER A 119 -5.54 -7.18 -6.99
C SER A 119 -5.35 -8.67 -6.72
N VAL A 120 -6.36 -9.50 -7.00
CA VAL A 120 -6.29 -10.96 -6.79
C VAL A 120 -5.24 -11.59 -7.69
N VAL A 121 -5.24 -11.25 -8.98
CA VAL A 121 -4.26 -11.75 -9.95
C VAL A 121 -2.84 -11.32 -9.55
N SER A 122 -2.66 -10.06 -9.15
CA SER A 122 -1.38 -9.54 -8.65
C SER A 122 -0.93 -10.25 -7.36
N GLY A 123 -1.86 -10.51 -6.43
CA GLY A 123 -1.58 -11.27 -5.21
C GLY A 123 -1.14 -12.71 -5.48
N LEU A 124 -1.83 -13.40 -6.39
CA LEU A 124 -1.44 -14.75 -6.83
C LEU A 124 -0.07 -14.74 -7.51
N GLY A 125 0.20 -13.77 -8.38
CA GLY A 125 1.51 -13.58 -9.01
C GLY A 125 2.62 -13.35 -7.99
N LEU A 126 2.36 -12.57 -6.94
CA LEU A 126 3.28 -12.36 -5.83
C LEU A 126 3.55 -13.67 -5.06
N VAL A 127 2.52 -14.49 -4.81
CA VAL A 127 2.69 -15.82 -4.16
C VAL A 127 3.53 -16.75 -5.03
N MET A 128 3.28 -16.79 -6.34
CA MET A 128 4.09 -17.59 -7.28
C MET A 128 5.54 -17.10 -7.32
N PHE A 129 5.75 -15.78 -7.34
CA PHE A 129 7.08 -15.19 -7.28
C PHE A 129 7.80 -15.57 -5.99
N LEU A 130 7.17 -15.40 -4.83
CA LEU A 130 7.74 -15.84 -3.53
C LEU A 130 8.00 -17.35 -3.49
N ASN A 131 7.23 -18.13 -4.24
CA ASN A 131 7.45 -19.56 -4.39
C ASN A 131 8.67 -19.91 -5.25
N ALA A 132 8.88 -19.18 -6.34
CA ALA A 132 9.99 -19.38 -7.26
C ALA A 132 11.32 -18.76 -6.78
N VAL A 133 11.26 -17.69 -5.99
CA VAL A 133 12.45 -16.99 -5.51
C VAL A 133 13.25 -17.87 -4.55
N GLN A 134 14.47 -18.21 -4.96
CA GLN A 134 15.45 -18.89 -4.13
C GLN A 134 16.24 -17.89 -3.28
N ARG A 135 16.77 -18.36 -2.14
CA ARG A 135 17.62 -17.57 -1.23
C ARG A 135 18.77 -16.86 -1.95
N GLN A 136 19.38 -17.54 -2.92
CA GLN A 136 20.48 -17.00 -3.72
C GLN A 136 20.06 -15.73 -4.48
N THR A 137 18.87 -15.75 -5.09
CA THR A 137 18.32 -14.62 -5.85
C THR A 137 18.05 -13.42 -4.96
N VAL A 138 17.65 -13.65 -3.70
CA VAL A 138 17.40 -12.54 -2.76
C VAL A 138 18.72 -11.86 -2.36
N ARG A 139 19.81 -12.62 -2.23
CA ARG A 139 21.15 -12.05 -1.98
C ARG A 139 21.59 -11.14 -3.12
N ASP A 140 21.35 -11.56 -4.36
CA ASP A 140 21.63 -10.76 -5.56
C ASP A 140 20.69 -9.54 -5.71
N ILE A 141 19.51 -9.59 -5.10
CA ILE A 141 18.58 -8.46 -5.04
C ILE A 141 19.04 -7.44 -3.99
N GLN A 142 19.57 -7.89 -2.86
CA GLN A 142 20.09 -7.02 -1.79
C GLN A 142 21.27 -6.16 -2.27
N ALA A 143 22.08 -6.68 -3.20
CA ALA A 143 23.19 -5.93 -3.79
C ALA A 143 22.75 -4.71 -4.62
N SER A 144 21.49 -4.60 -5.00
CA SER A 144 20.98 -3.50 -5.83
C SER A 144 19.74 -2.85 -5.23
N THR A 145 19.88 -1.58 -4.83
CA THR A 145 18.76 -0.77 -4.30
C THR A 145 17.60 -0.66 -5.29
N PHE A 146 17.88 -0.63 -6.59
CA PHE A 146 16.85 -0.60 -7.63
C PHE A 146 15.99 -1.87 -7.62
N ARG A 147 16.62 -3.04 -7.53
CA ARG A 147 15.89 -4.33 -7.45
C ARG A 147 15.04 -4.41 -6.19
N LEU A 148 15.54 -3.90 -5.07
CA LEU A 148 14.79 -3.83 -3.82
C LEU A 148 13.53 -2.97 -3.98
N ILE A 149 13.64 -1.80 -4.60
CA ILE A 149 12.49 -0.92 -4.87
C ILE A 149 11.47 -1.65 -5.77
N VAL A 150 11.93 -2.35 -6.81
CA VAL A 150 11.05 -3.13 -7.69
C VAL A 150 10.30 -4.21 -6.92
N VAL A 151 10.98 -4.99 -6.08
CA VAL A 151 10.33 -6.02 -5.25
C VAL A 151 9.34 -5.40 -4.26
N ALA A 152 9.69 -4.26 -3.67
CA ALA A 152 8.79 -3.54 -2.76
C ALA A 152 7.53 -3.06 -3.50
N ILE A 153 7.67 -2.45 -4.68
CA ILE A 153 6.54 -2.02 -5.52
C ILE A 153 5.68 -3.23 -5.89
N LEU A 154 6.30 -4.35 -6.28
CA LEU A 154 5.60 -5.58 -6.63
C LEU A 154 4.82 -6.15 -5.43
N LEU A 155 5.36 -6.02 -4.21
CA LEU A 155 4.66 -6.35 -2.97
C LEU A 155 3.49 -5.40 -2.68
N ALA A 156 3.65 -4.09 -2.92
CA ALA A 156 2.60 -3.10 -2.65
C ALA A 156 1.50 -3.07 -3.72
N MET A 157 1.79 -3.53 -4.93
CA MET A 157 0.87 -3.54 -6.07
C MET A 157 -0.50 -4.16 -5.74
N PRO A 158 -0.62 -5.38 -5.17
CA PRO A 158 -1.93 -5.95 -4.85
C PRO A 158 -2.68 -5.10 -3.82
N PHE A 159 -2.00 -4.56 -2.80
CA PHE A 159 -2.64 -3.70 -1.81
C PHE A 159 -3.16 -2.40 -2.42
N PHE A 160 -2.38 -1.80 -3.33
CA PHE A 160 -2.78 -0.60 -4.03
C PHE A 160 -4.05 -0.84 -4.87
N TRP A 161 -4.07 -1.93 -5.65
CA TRP A 161 -5.25 -2.30 -6.44
C TRP A 161 -6.46 -2.62 -5.55
N LEU A 162 -6.25 -3.28 -4.40
CA LEU A 162 -7.32 -3.55 -3.44
C LEU A 162 -7.90 -2.26 -2.86
N LEU A 163 -7.04 -1.32 -2.44
CA LEU A 163 -7.48 -0.03 -1.91
C LEU A 163 -8.28 0.76 -2.95
N MET A 164 -7.79 0.82 -4.20
CA MET A 164 -8.53 1.45 -5.30
C MET A 164 -9.86 0.73 -5.56
N GLY A 165 -9.87 -0.60 -5.51
CA GLY A 165 -11.08 -1.43 -5.64
C GLY A 165 -12.13 -1.19 -4.55
N ILE A 166 -11.73 -0.69 -3.37
CA ILE A 166 -12.65 -0.31 -2.29
C ILE A 166 -13.08 1.15 -2.41
N ILE A 167 -12.14 2.06 -2.64
CA ILE A 167 -12.40 3.51 -2.67
C ILE A 167 -13.32 3.87 -3.85
N VAL A 168 -13.09 3.31 -5.04
CA VAL A 168 -13.85 3.67 -6.24
C VAL A 168 -15.35 3.36 -6.10
N PRO A 169 -15.78 2.16 -5.66
CA PRO A 169 -17.17 1.88 -5.34
C PRO A 169 -17.76 2.78 -4.27
N ILE A 170 -17.01 3.05 -3.19
CA ILE A 170 -17.49 3.93 -2.11
C ILE A 170 -17.79 5.31 -2.68
N MET A 171 -16.88 5.88 -3.46
CA MET A 171 -17.10 7.19 -4.09
C MET A 171 -18.33 7.19 -5.00
N GLY A 172 -18.53 6.14 -5.80
CA GLY A 172 -19.71 6.04 -6.65
C GLY A 172 -21.02 5.87 -5.88
N LEU A 173 -21.01 5.12 -4.77
CA LEU A 173 -22.15 5.00 -3.87
C LEU A 173 -22.47 6.34 -3.19
N VAL A 174 -21.45 7.08 -2.75
CA VAL A 174 -21.62 8.40 -2.14
C VAL A 174 -22.21 9.38 -3.15
N VAL A 175 -21.72 9.39 -4.39
CA VAL A 175 -22.29 10.20 -5.47
C VAL A 175 -23.74 9.80 -5.75
N ALA A 176 -24.06 8.52 -5.80
CA ALA A 176 -25.43 8.04 -6.03
C ALA A 176 -26.40 8.46 -4.91
N VAL A 177 -25.96 8.42 -3.65
CA VAL A 177 -26.74 8.89 -2.49
C VAL A 177 -26.93 10.41 -2.53
N TRP A 178 -25.88 11.15 -2.91
CA TRP A 178 -25.96 12.62 -3.00
C TRP A 178 -26.91 13.10 -4.10
N LEU A 179 -26.98 12.36 -5.20
CA LEU A 179 -27.91 12.61 -6.31
C LEU A 179 -29.34 12.16 -6.02
N GLY A 180 -29.58 11.34 -4.99
CA GLY A 180 -30.92 10.97 -4.55
C GLY A 180 -31.63 12.13 -3.81
N ASP A 181 -32.96 12.10 -3.77
CA ASP A 181 -33.76 13.10 -3.06
C ASP A 181 -33.94 12.79 -1.57
N ASP A 182 -33.52 11.61 -1.11
CA ASP A 182 -33.70 11.19 0.28
C ASP A 182 -32.63 11.80 1.22
N THR A 183 -33.09 12.63 2.16
CA THR A 183 -32.24 13.31 3.15
C THR A 183 -31.71 12.34 4.21
N PHE A 184 -32.45 11.27 4.53
CA PHE A 184 -32.01 10.25 5.50
C PHE A 184 -30.83 9.45 4.94
N ALA A 185 -30.87 9.12 3.65
CA ALA A 185 -29.77 8.42 3.00
C ALA A 185 -28.49 9.26 2.99
N LYS A 186 -28.59 10.56 2.72
CA LYS A 186 -27.46 11.51 2.77
C LYS A 186 -26.85 11.55 4.16
N ALA A 187 -27.67 11.73 5.19
CA ALA A 187 -27.22 11.76 6.58
C ALA A 187 -26.48 10.46 6.97
N GLY A 188 -27.07 9.30 6.64
CA GLY A 188 -26.48 7.99 6.88
C GLY A 188 -25.13 7.81 6.20
N ALA A 189 -25.00 8.22 4.93
CA ALA A 189 -23.73 8.16 4.20
C ALA A 189 -22.66 9.05 4.84
N THR A 190 -22.98 10.28 5.23
CA THR A 190 -22.02 11.16 5.93
C THR A 190 -21.57 10.58 7.27
N ILE A 191 -22.48 9.99 8.06
CA ILE A 191 -22.13 9.35 9.33
C ILE A 191 -21.22 8.16 9.09
N GLY A 192 -21.53 7.33 8.09
CA GLY A 192 -20.71 6.17 7.71
C GLY A 192 -19.29 6.56 7.29
N ILE A 193 -19.15 7.56 6.41
CA ILE A 193 -17.83 8.08 5.98
C ILE A 193 -17.08 8.68 7.15
N THR A 194 -17.74 9.48 7.98
CA THR A 194 -17.11 10.11 9.15
C THR A 194 -16.64 9.05 10.15
N GLY A 195 -17.43 8.00 10.38
CA GLY A 195 -17.05 6.86 11.21
C GLY A 195 -15.87 6.07 10.63
N LEU A 196 -15.84 5.86 9.31
CA LEU A 196 -14.71 5.21 8.63
C LEU A 196 -13.42 6.05 8.76
N ILE A 197 -13.50 7.35 8.52
CA ILE A 197 -12.35 8.25 8.70
C ILE A 197 -11.92 8.28 10.16
N GLY A 198 -12.86 8.32 11.10
CA GLY A 198 -12.59 8.27 12.53
C GLY A 198 -11.86 7.00 12.94
N THR A 199 -12.31 5.83 12.49
CA THR A 199 -11.64 4.55 12.77
C THR A 199 -10.25 4.49 12.15
N LEU A 200 -10.07 4.95 10.92
CA LEU A 200 -8.76 5.06 10.27
C LEU A 200 -7.81 6.00 11.04
N LEU A 201 -8.32 7.15 11.51
CA LEU A 201 -7.53 8.08 12.33
C LEU A 201 -7.14 7.46 13.68
N VAL A 202 -8.05 6.77 14.36
CA VAL A 202 -7.75 6.08 15.63
C VAL A 202 -6.67 5.02 15.42
N ILE A 203 -6.76 4.23 14.34
CA ILE A 203 -5.72 3.24 14.00
C ILE A 203 -4.39 3.95 13.72
N PHE A 204 -4.41 5.03 12.96
CA PHE A 204 -3.21 5.80 12.61
C PHE A 204 -2.54 6.41 13.86
N ILE A 205 -3.33 7.01 14.75
CA ILE A 205 -2.85 7.55 16.03
C ILE A 205 -2.31 6.43 16.93
N SER A 206 -2.97 5.28 16.99
CA SER A 206 -2.50 4.15 17.82
C SER A 206 -1.19 3.55 17.32
N LEU A 207 -0.84 3.77 16.05
CA LEU A 207 0.39 3.29 15.43
C LEU A 207 1.56 4.28 15.54
N TYR A 208 1.33 5.51 16.00
CA TYR A 208 2.33 6.59 16.06
C TYR A 208 2.59 7.05 17.49
#